data_AF-A0A7X9NIY8-F1
#
_entry.id   AF-A0A7X9NIY8-F1
#
_cell.length_a   1.000
_cell.length_b   1.000
_cell.length_c   1.000
_cell.angle_alpha   90.00
_cell.angle_beta   90.00
_cell.angle_gamma   90.00
#
_symmetry.space_group_name_H-M   'P 1'
#
loop_
_entity.id
_entity.type
_entity.pdbx_description
1 polymer ?
#
loop_
_entity_poly.entity_id
_entity_poly.type
_entity_poly.pdbx_seq_one_letter_code
_entity_poly.pdbx_strand_id
1 'polypeptide(L)'
;MCTSFTYVNQDFYFGRNLDLDCGFGEEVVITPRHYPFTFHHKETITNHYAMIGMATVIDNTPLYAEAVNEKGLGMAGLQFSQNAVYFPYKEDQDNIASFEIIPWILSQCETVHQAWQLLEHVNILDIAFKKSVPNSPLHWIIANKEQAIVVESVQEGLKVYENPIGVLTNNPPFDFHRLNLTQYLNLTKSYPENRFDKSIDLKPYAVGMGALGLPGDASSVSRFVKTAFLKHNLYSDGTESDNVQQYFRVLQQVAMVKGTVMTDKDTMDHTLYSCCINATKGIYYYATYENAAIQKINMHDQDLNDTKLVQFALNRQPEIF
;
A
#
# COMPACT_ATOMS: atom_id res chain seq x y z
N MET A 1 -11.60 1.93 0.13
CA MET A 1 -10.78 1.46 1.27
C MET A 1 -9.53 0.71 0.78
N CYS A 2 -8.51 0.43 1.61
CA CYS A 2 -7.29 -0.25 1.13
C CYS A 2 -6.55 -0.98 2.26
N THR A 3 -5.70 -1.95 1.92
CA THR A 3 -4.71 -2.56 2.83
C THR A 3 -3.34 -2.65 2.16
N SER A 4 -2.27 -2.18 2.79
CA SER A 4 -0.89 -2.32 2.31
C SER A 4 -0.02 -2.93 3.39
N PHE A 5 0.96 -3.74 3.01
CA PHE A 5 1.96 -4.23 3.94
C PHE A 5 3.33 -4.47 3.31
N THR A 6 4.35 -4.60 4.14
CA THR A 6 5.71 -4.93 3.73
C THR A 6 6.05 -6.37 4.10
N TYR A 7 6.90 -7.03 3.32
CA TYR A 7 7.40 -8.35 3.65
C TYR A 7 8.86 -8.49 3.20
N VAL A 8 9.70 -9.10 4.03
CA VAL A 8 11.13 -9.31 3.74
C VAL A 8 11.45 -10.77 3.92
N ASN A 9 11.93 -11.40 2.84
CA ASN A 9 12.47 -12.76 2.85
C ASN A 9 13.36 -12.95 1.62
N GLN A 10 14.68 -12.95 1.82
CA GLN A 10 15.73 -12.79 0.79
C GLN A 10 15.68 -11.43 0.07
N ASP A 11 14.52 -11.07 -0.48
CA ASP A 11 14.21 -9.79 -1.12
C ASP A 11 13.18 -8.99 -0.30
N PHE A 12 12.92 -7.76 -0.74
CA PHE A 12 11.89 -6.88 -0.18
C PHE A 12 10.66 -6.81 -1.09
N TYR A 13 9.49 -7.02 -0.48
CA TYR A 13 8.19 -7.03 -1.11
C TYR A 13 7.28 -5.94 -0.53
N PHE A 14 6.63 -5.19 -1.41
CA PHE A 14 5.73 -4.08 -1.07
C PHE A 14 4.50 -4.11 -1.97
N GLY A 15 3.33 -3.75 -1.48
CA GLY A 15 2.10 -3.92 -2.25
C GLY A 15 0.85 -3.66 -1.43
N ARG A 16 -0.31 -3.90 -2.04
CA ARG A 16 -1.61 -3.55 -1.47
C ARG A 16 -2.80 -4.23 -2.14
N ASN A 17 -3.91 -4.28 -1.41
CA ASN A 17 -5.26 -4.31 -1.97
C ASN A 17 -5.75 -2.88 -2.19
N LEU A 18 -6.31 -2.62 -3.36
CA LEU A 18 -7.15 -1.46 -3.60
C LEU A 18 -8.61 -1.88 -3.54
N ASP A 19 -9.36 -1.32 -2.59
CA ASP A 19 -10.79 -1.57 -2.45
C ASP A 19 -11.54 -0.28 -2.84
N LEU A 20 -12.32 -0.32 -3.91
CA LEU A 20 -13.21 0.78 -4.29
C LEU A 20 -14.52 0.22 -4.85
N ASP A 21 -15.53 1.08 -4.94
CA ASP A 21 -16.79 0.75 -5.58
C ASP A 21 -16.73 0.79 -7.11
N CYS A 22 -15.80 1.58 -7.67
CA CYS A 22 -15.49 1.60 -9.09
C CYS A 22 -14.00 1.83 -9.34
N GLY A 23 -13.54 1.39 -10.52
CA GLY A 23 -12.17 1.62 -10.95
C GLY A 23 -11.92 3.06 -11.40
N PHE A 24 -10.66 3.47 -11.34
CA PHE A 24 -10.23 4.83 -11.71
C PHE A 24 -9.43 4.90 -13.02
N GLY A 25 -9.31 3.78 -13.73
CA GLY A 25 -8.55 3.67 -14.99
C GLY A 25 -7.16 3.10 -14.76
N GLU A 26 -7.08 2.01 -14.00
CA GLU A 26 -5.83 1.44 -13.51
C GLU A 26 -5.00 0.83 -14.64
N GLU A 27 -3.72 1.17 -14.66
CA GLU A 27 -2.70 0.64 -15.55
C GLU A 27 -1.40 0.46 -14.76
N VAL A 28 -0.60 -0.56 -15.09
CA VAL A 28 0.77 -0.61 -14.58
C VAL A 28 1.62 0.32 -15.44
N VAL A 29 2.32 1.25 -14.80
CA VAL A 29 3.13 2.28 -15.46
C VAL A 29 4.58 2.14 -15.01
N ILE A 30 5.49 2.19 -15.97
CA ILE A 30 6.91 2.43 -15.73
C ILE A 30 7.20 3.88 -16.13
N THR A 31 7.80 4.64 -15.21
CA THR A 31 8.37 5.95 -15.50
C THR A 31 9.90 5.83 -15.58
N PRO A 32 10.51 5.97 -16.77
CA PRO A 32 11.96 5.95 -16.95
C PRO A 32 12.67 7.16 -16.32
N ARG A 33 13.99 7.08 -16.17
CA ARG A 33 14.84 8.06 -15.46
C ARG A 33 14.82 9.47 -16.06
N HIS A 34 14.54 9.59 -17.36
CA HIS A 34 14.57 10.87 -18.09
C HIS A 34 13.17 11.40 -18.43
N TYR A 35 12.12 10.83 -17.83
CA TYR A 35 10.78 11.37 -17.90
C TYR A 35 10.68 12.66 -17.06
N PRO A 36 10.07 13.76 -17.56
CA PRO A 36 9.94 14.97 -16.77
C PRO A 36 8.78 14.88 -15.77
N PHE A 37 9.08 14.95 -14.47
CA PHE A 37 8.06 15.22 -13.44
C PHE A 37 7.91 16.72 -13.22
N THR A 38 6.79 17.28 -13.68
CA THR A 38 6.42 18.67 -13.44
C THR A 38 5.57 18.77 -12.19
N PHE A 39 5.99 19.63 -11.25
CA PHE A 39 5.30 19.91 -10.01
C PHE A 39 4.69 21.31 -10.04
N HIS A 40 3.56 21.52 -9.38
CA HIS A 40 2.87 22.82 -9.39
C HIS A 40 3.67 23.92 -8.71
N HIS A 41 4.34 23.59 -7.60
CA HIS A 41 5.06 24.55 -6.75
C HIS A 41 6.51 24.16 -6.47
N LYS A 42 7.08 23.25 -7.28
CA LYS A 42 8.49 22.86 -7.24
C LYS A 42 9.08 22.78 -8.64
N GLU A 43 10.41 22.78 -8.71
CA GLU A 43 11.13 22.63 -9.97
C GLU A 43 10.86 21.27 -10.62
N THR A 44 10.83 21.25 -11.95
CA THR A 44 10.67 20.00 -12.70
C THR A 44 11.90 19.11 -12.49
N ILE A 45 11.66 17.85 -12.12
CA ILE A 45 12.72 16.84 -12.01
C ILE A 45 12.77 16.06 -13.33
N THR A 46 13.87 16.17 -14.06
CA THR A 46 14.08 15.54 -15.38
C THR A 46 15.05 14.37 -15.35
N ASN A 47 15.73 14.16 -14.22
CA ASN A 47 16.65 13.06 -13.98
C ASN A 47 16.36 12.50 -12.60
N HIS A 48 15.88 11.26 -12.54
CA HIS A 48 15.44 10.64 -11.31
C HIS A 48 15.56 9.11 -11.39
N TYR A 49 15.25 8.41 -10.30
CA TYR A 49 15.14 6.96 -10.32
C TYR A 49 13.96 6.50 -11.16
N ALA A 50 14.17 5.48 -12.00
CA ALA A 50 13.06 4.80 -12.66
C ALA A 50 12.14 4.16 -11.61
N MET A 51 10.84 4.11 -11.90
CA MET A 51 9.86 3.53 -10.99
C MET A 51 8.78 2.75 -11.75
N ILE A 52 8.18 1.78 -11.07
CA ILE A 52 7.08 0.96 -11.55
C ILE A 52 5.97 0.91 -10.50
N GLY A 53 4.73 1.07 -10.95
CA GLY A 53 3.57 1.15 -10.06
C GLY A 53 2.23 1.08 -10.78
N MET A 54 1.14 1.00 -10.01
CA MET A 54 -0.20 1.18 -10.55
C MET A 54 -0.54 2.66 -10.58
N ALA A 55 -1.02 3.16 -11.71
CA ALA A 55 -1.44 4.54 -11.88
C ALA A 55 -2.64 4.64 -12.82
N THR A 56 -3.15 5.87 -12.94
CA THR A 56 -3.86 6.30 -14.15
C THR A 56 -3.05 7.41 -14.79
N VAL A 57 -2.87 7.35 -16.11
CA VAL A 57 -2.17 8.41 -16.84
C VAL A 57 -3.18 9.42 -17.37
N ILE A 58 -3.06 10.67 -16.92
CA ILE A 58 -3.91 11.77 -17.35
C ILE A 58 -3.05 12.94 -17.78
N ASP A 59 -3.26 13.46 -19.00
CA ASP A 59 -2.48 14.56 -19.55
C ASP A 59 -0.96 14.28 -19.46
N ASN A 60 -0.58 13.03 -19.78
CA ASN A 60 0.75 12.43 -19.59
C ASN A 60 1.28 12.41 -18.14
N THR A 61 0.49 12.77 -17.13
CA THR A 61 0.94 12.65 -15.73
C THR A 61 0.56 11.28 -15.17
N PRO A 62 1.52 10.46 -14.70
CA PRO A 62 1.18 9.21 -14.03
C PRO A 62 0.74 9.49 -12.59
N LEU A 63 -0.55 9.34 -12.33
CA LEU A 63 -1.15 9.49 -11.01
C LEU A 63 -1.08 8.15 -10.27
N TYR A 64 0.06 7.90 -9.62
CA TYR A 64 0.31 6.65 -8.93
C TYR A 64 -0.58 6.45 -7.70
N ALA A 65 -1.12 5.24 -7.55
CA ALA A 65 -1.74 4.79 -6.30
C ALA A 65 -0.70 4.12 -5.38
N GLU A 66 0.22 3.36 -5.98
CA GLU A 66 1.45 2.88 -5.36
C GLU A 66 2.54 2.67 -6.40
N ALA A 67 3.80 2.78 -5.98
CA ALA A 67 4.95 2.49 -6.83
C ALA A 67 6.17 2.09 -5.98
N VAL A 68 7.16 1.48 -6.63
CA VAL A 68 8.54 1.36 -6.12
C VAL A 68 9.51 1.95 -7.12
N ASN A 69 10.62 2.51 -6.65
CA ASN A 69 11.71 2.89 -7.52
C ASN A 69 12.78 1.80 -7.66
N GLU A 70 13.69 1.99 -8.61
CA GLU A 70 14.81 1.07 -8.89
C GLU A 70 15.81 0.90 -7.74
N LYS A 71 15.66 1.67 -6.65
CA LYS A 71 16.48 1.60 -5.45
C LYS A 71 15.81 0.80 -4.32
N GLY A 72 14.60 0.30 -4.57
CA GLY A 72 13.86 -0.54 -3.62
C GLY A 72 13.09 0.25 -2.56
N LEU A 73 12.84 1.55 -2.78
CA LEU A 73 11.92 2.34 -1.97
C LEU A 73 10.52 2.26 -2.57
N GLY A 74 9.54 1.85 -1.75
CA GLY A 74 8.13 1.78 -2.09
C GLY A 74 7.29 2.82 -1.37
N MET A 75 6.25 3.31 -2.03
CA MET A 75 5.25 4.20 -1.44
C MET A 75 3.85 3.89 -1.96
N ALA A 76 2.85 3.93 -1.09
CA ALA A 76 1.44 3.73 -1.45
C ALA A 76 0.55 4.75 -0.73
N GLY A 77 -0.40 5.33 -1.45
CA GLY A 77 -1.48 6.15 -0.91
C GLY A 77 -2.71 5.31 -0.60
N LEU A 78 -3.26 5.42 0.60
CA LEU A 78 -4.46 4.69 1.02
C LEU A 78 -5.51 5.68 1.52
N GLN A 79 -6.79 5.38 1.31
CA GLN A 79 -7.89 6.26 1.70
C GLN A 79 -7.86 6.57 3.22
N PHE A 80 -8.00 7.84 3.56
CA PHE A 80 -7.95 8.38 4.92
C PHE A 80 -9.02 9.48 5.12
N SER A 81 -10.23 9.18 4.65
CA SER A 81 -11.39 10.10 4.71
C SER A 81 -11.65 10.59 6.14
N GLN A 82 -12.21 11.79 6.33
CA GLN A 82 -12.47 12.40 7.64
C GLN A 82 -11.24 12.87 8.44
N ASN A 83 -10.06 12.26 8.25
CA ASN A 83 -8.84 12.63 8.98
C ASN A 83 -7.81 13.37 8.11
N ALA A 84 -7.76 13.08 6.81
CA ALA A 84 -6.87 13.78 5.89
C ALA A 84 -7.24 15.27 5.80
N VAL A 85 -6.26 16.14 6.09
CA VAL A 85 -6.36 17.59 5.94
C VAL A 85 -5.20 18.06 5.08
N TYR A 86 -5.51 18.81 4.04
CA TYR A 86 -4.53 19.45 3.16
C TYR A 86 -4.59 20.96 3.36
N PHE A 87 -3.49 21.63 3.09
CA PHE A 87 -3.25 23.00 3.53
C PHE A 87 -3.08 23.95 2.35
N PRO A 88 -3.38 25.25 2.54
CA PRO A 88 -2.99 26.26 1.57
C PRO A 88 -1.46 26.35 1.46
N TYR A 89 -1.00 27.03 0.41
CA TYR A 89 0.42 27.31 0.18
C TYR A 89 1.11 27.98 1.38
N LYS A 90 2.37 27.59 1.64
CA LYS A 90 3.22 28.14 2.70
C LYS A 90 4.62 28.46 2.16
N GLU A 91 5.05 29.72 2.27
CA GLU A 91 6.29 30.24 1.65
C GLU A 91 7.55 29.41 2.00
N ASP A 92 7.70 29.02 3.27
CA ASP A 92 8.91 28.38 3.81
C ASP A 92 8.85 26.84 3.84
N GLN A 93 7.98 26.22 3.04
CA GLN A 93 7.82 24.76 2.98
C GLN A 93 7.84 24.23 1.54
N ASP A 94 8.18 22.96 1.40
CA ASP A 94 8.02 22.23 0.14
C ASP A 94 6.53 21.93 -0.07
N ASN A 95 5.91 22.72 -0.93
CA ASN A 95 4.48 22.63 -1.21
C ASN A 95 4.23 21.57 -2.30
N ILE A 96 3.74 20.40 -1.88
CA ILE A 96 3.56 19.23 -2.74
C ILE A 96 2.08 18.84 -2.72
N ALA A 97 1.46 18.69 -3.89
CA ALA A 97 0.09 18.20 -3.95
C ALA A 97 -0.01 16.72 -3.53
N SER A 98 -1.18 16.31 -3.04
CA SER A 98 -1.42 14.92 -2.62
C SER A 98 -1.13 13.89 -3.72
N PHE A 99 -1.38 14.23 -4.99
CA PHE A 99 -1.11 13.38 -6.16
C PHE A 99 0.34 13.45 -6.66
N GLU A 100 1.14 14.41 -6.18
CA GLU A 100 2.55 14.59 -6.56
C GLU A 100 3.51 13.89 -5.60
N ILE A 101 3.07 13.57 -4.37
CA ILE A 101 3.96 13.13 -3.30
C ILE A 101 4.67 11.79 -3.60
N ILE A 102 4.00 10.84 -4.28
CA ILE A 102 4.62 9.57 -4.67
C ILE A 102 5.77 9.80 -5.66
N PRO A 103 5.55 10.45 -6.82
CA PRO A 103 6.65 10.87 -7.70
C PRO A 103 7.72 11.67 -6.97
N TRP A 104 7.33 12.65 -6.16
CA TRP A 104 8.27 13.54 -5.48
C TRP A 104 9.19 12.80 -4.52
N ILE A 105 8.70 11.82 -3.76
CA ILE A 105 9.56 11.02 -2.87
C ILE A 105 10.40 10.02 -3.68
N LEU A 106 9.75 9.26 -4.57
CA LEU A 106 10.40 8.15 -5.26
C LEU A 106 11.41 8.58 -6.33
N SER A 107 11.32 9.82 -6.83
CA SER A 107 12.28 10.35 -7.80
C SER A 107 13.67 10.60 -7.21
N GLN A 108 13.77 10.85 -5.90
CA GLN A 108 14.99 11.38 -5.28
C GLN A 108 15.46 10.59 -4.04
N CYS A 109 14.63 9.73 -3.46
CA CYS A 109 14.99 8.95 -2.28
C CYS A 109 15.30 7.49 -2.62
N GLU A 110 16.39 6.96 -2.06
CA GLU A 110 16.72 5.53 -2.05
C GLU A 110 16.27 4.84 -0.76
N THR A 111 16.17 5.61 0.33
CA THR A 111 15.91 5.08 1.67
C THR A 111 14.75 5.80 2.35
N VAL A 112 14.14 5.11 3.32
CA VAL A 112 13.12 5.71 4.20
C VAL A 112 13.69 6.89 5.00
N HIS A 113 14.99 6.86 5.35
CA HIS A 113 15.63 7.97 6.06
C HIS A 113 15.69 9.25 5.21
N GLN A 114 16.08 9.13 3.94
CA GLN A 114 16.06 10.27 3.00
C GLN A 114 14.62 10.79 2.80
N ALA A 115 13.64 9.89 2.69
CA ALA A 115 12.24 10.27 2.61
C ALA A 115 11.77 11.02 3.87
N TRP A 116 12.17 10.56 5.06
CA TRP A 116 11.88 11.24 6.32
C TRP A 116 12.42 12.67 6.33
N GLN A 117 13.69 12.86 5.97
CA GLN A 117 14.33 14.19 5.92
C GLN A 117 13.60 15.15 4.98
N LEU A 118 13.14 14.68 3.82
CA LEU A 118 12.33 15.49 2.93
C LEU A 118 10.99 15.88 3.56
N LEU A 119 10.32 14.94 4.23
CA LEU A 119 9.01 15.16 4.84
C LEU A 119 9.02 16.18 5.99
N GLU A 120 10.17 16.42 6.64
CA GLU A 120 10.31 17.43 7.70
C GLU A 120 9.95 18.86 7.23
N HIS A 121 10.08 19.12 5.93
CA HIS A 121 9.84 20.43 5.33
C HIS A 121 8.58 20.49 4.44
N VAL A 122 7.82 19.40 4.34
CA VAL A 122 6.70 19.30 3.40
C VAL A 122 5.41 19.92 3.93
N ASN A 123 4.72 20.63 3.04
CA ASN A 123 3.33 21.02 3.16
C ASN A 123 2.50 20.27 2.11
N ILE A 124 1.54 19.45 2.54
CA ILE A 124 0.62 18.80 1.59
C ILE A 124 -0.45 19.79 1.16
N LEU A 125 -0.40 20.19 -0.11
CA LEU A 125 -1.25 21.21 -0.69
C LEU A 125 -2.68 20.74 -0.96
N ASP A 126 -3.65 21.58 -0.62
CA ASP A 126 -5.04 21.40 -1.02
C ASP A 126 -5.30 21.96 -2.44
N ILE A 127 -4.68 21.32 -3.43
CA ILE A 127 -4.94 21.59 -4.84
C ILE A 127 -5.37 20.32 -5.55
N ALA A 128 -6.44 20.38 -6.34
CA ALA A 128 -6.87 19.27 -7.18
C ALA A 128 -5.98 19.18 -8.43
N PHE A 129 -5.75 17.97 -8.94
CA PHE A 129 -5.01 17.77 -10.20
C PHE A 129 -5.66 18.54 -11.35
N LYS A 130 -6.99 18.49 -11.43
CA LYS A 130 -7.82 19.38 -12.25
C LYS A 130 -9.25 19.39 -11.72
N LYS A 131 -10.08 20.29 -12.25
CA LYS A 131 -11.49 20.42 -11.83
C LYS A 131 -12.29 19.10 -11.86
N SER A 132 -11.99 18.21 -12.81
CA SER A 132 -12.65 16.90 -12.94
C SER A 132 -12.02 15.77 -12.13
N VAL A 133 -10.86 16.02 -11.49
CA VAL A 133 -10.10 15.04 -10.70
C VAL A 133 -9.77 15.69 -9.35
N PRO A 134 -10.72 15.68 -8.40
CA PRO A 134 -10.54 16.31 -7.09
C PRO A 134 -9.53 15.54 -6.24
N ASN A 135 -9.09 16.18 -5.15
CA ASN A 135 -8.23 15.53 -4.15
C ASN A 135 -8.89 14.28 -3.57
N SER A 136 -8.11 13.22 -3.49
CA SER A 136 -8.47 12.04 -2.70
C SER A 136 -7.92 12.23 -1.28
N PRO A 137 -8.72 12.00 -0.22
CA PRO A 137 -8.22 12.06 1.15
C PRO A 137 -7.36 10.81 1.41
N LEU A 138 -6.05 10.99 1.48
CA LEU A 138 -5.05 9.93 1.58
C LEU A 138 -4.13 10.10 2.79
N HIS A 139 -3.66 8.97 3.29
CA HIS A 139 -2.41 8.82 4.05
C HIS A 139 -1.47 7.87 3.32
N TRP A 140 -0.21 7.81 3.72
CA TRP A 140 0.80 7.05 2.97
C TRP A 140 1.62 6.13 3.85
N ILE A 141 2.00 4.99 3.29
CA ILE A 141 3.08 4.14 3.80
C ILE A 141 4.27 4.28 2.85
N ILE A 142 5.46 4.48 3.42
CA ILE A 142 6.74 4.48 2.70
C ILE A 142 7.61 3.40 3.33
N ALA A 143 8.24 2.55 2.52
CA ALA A 143 9.02 1.44 3.03
C ALA A 143 10.17 1.03 2.10
N ASN A 144 11.24 0.52 2.70
CA ASN A 144 12.30 -0.21 2.03
C ASN A 144 12.59 -1.52 2.79
N LYS A 145 13.67 -2.23 2.43
CA LYS A 145 13.99 -3.53 3.06
C LYS A 145 14.30 -3.44 4.56
N GLU A 146 14.73 -2.27 5.04
CA GLU A 146 15.11 -2.07 6.43
C GLU A 146 13.94 -1.65 7.32
N GLN A 147 13.06 -0.77 6.83
CA GLN A 147 12.09 -0.10 7.66
C GLN A 147 10.88 0.40 6.87
N ALA A 148 9.83 0.77 7.60
CA ALA A 148 8.63 1.40 7.07
C ALA A 148 8.20 2.57 7.95
N ILE A 149 7.57 3.57 7.34
CA ILE A 149 6.99 4.72 8.01
C ILE A 149 5.57 4.98 7.49
N VAL A 150 4.78 5.66 8.31
CA VAL A 150 3.45 6.16 7.95
C VAL A 150 3.47 7.67 7.95
N VAL A 151 2.85 8.27 6.94
CA VAL A 151 2.72 9.72 6.77
C VAL A 151 1.24 10.08 6.75
N GLU A 152 0.81 10.90 7.70
CA GLU A 152 -0.58 11.35 7.84
C GLU A 152 -0.61 12.88 7.88
N SER A 153 -1.26 13.51 6.89
CA SER A 153 -1.55 14.94 6.93
C SER A 153 -2.90 15.13 7.62
N VAL A 154 -2.88 15.63 8.86
CA VAL A 154 -4.07 15.80 9.72
C VAL A 154 -4.22 17.25 10.14
N GLN A 155 -5.28 17.58 10.89
CA GLN A 155 -5.58 18.95 11.31
C GLN A 155 -4.40 19.65 12.02
N GLU A 156 -3.61 18.91 12.80
CA GLU A 156 -2.43 19.47 13.49
C GLU A 156 -1.19 19.64 12.59
N GLY A 157 -1.23 19.14 11.35
CA GLY A 157 -0.12 19.16 10.41
C GLY A 157 0.28 17.77 9.92
N LEU A 158 1.44 17.69 9.28
CA LEU A 158 2.03 16.44 8.82
C LEU A 158 2.62 15.66 10.00
N LYS A 159 2.18 14.42 10.20
CA LYS A 159 2.74 13.49 11.18
C LYS A 159 3.43 12.36 10.45
N VAL A 160 4.64 12.03 10.89
CA VAL A 160 5.43 10.91 10.37
C VAL A 160 5.72 9.95 11.53
N TYR A 161 5.44 8.68 11.31
CA TYR A 161 5.53 7.62 12.31
C TYR A 161 6.44 6.50 11.86
N GLU A 162 7.29 5.99 12.74
CA GLU A 162 7.89 4.68 12.53
C GLU A 162 6.80 3.60 12.50
N ASN A 163 6.88 2.69 11.53
CA ASN A 163 5.96 1.58 11.35
C ASN A 163 6.68 0.23 11.47
N PRO A 164 7.04 -0.22 12.68
CA PRO A 164 7.68 -1.52 12.88
C PRO A 164 6.76 -2.71 12.51
N ILE A 165 5.46 -2.47 12.39
CA ILE A 165 4.47 -3.46 11.95
C ILE A 165 4.52 -3.62 10.43
N GLY A 166 4.87 -2.58 9.70
CA GLY A 166 4.88 -2.50 8.24
C GLY A 166 3.56 -2.91 7.61
N VAL A 167 2.45 -2.40 8.18
CA VAL A 167 1.08 -2.54 7.69
C VAL A 167 0.43 -1.16 7.75
N LEU A 168 -0.43 -0.84 6.79
CA LEU A 168 -1.31 0.33 6.82
C LEU A 168 -2.65 -0.02 6.18
N THR A 169 -3.75 0.50 6.74
CA THR A 169 -5.09 0.37 6.16
C THR A 169 -5.69 1.73 5.89
N ASN A 170 -6.75 2.13 6.60
CA ASN A 170 -7.44 3.40 6.47
C ASN A 170 -7.60 3.99 7.88
N ASN A 171 -8.66 4.78 8.09
CA ASN A 171 -9.01 5.30 9.41
C ASN A 171 -9.12 4.22 10.49
N PRO A 172 -8.94 4.58 11.77
CA PRO A 172 -8.51 5.90 12.29
C PRO A 172 -6.98 6.14 12.11
N PRO A 173 -6.41 7.24 12.63
CA PRO A 173 -4.96 7.51 12.59
C PRO A 173 -4.09 6.35 13.13
N PHE A 174 -2.86 6.26 12.64
CA PHE A 174 -1.97 5.13 12.84
C PHE A 174 -1.65 4.81 14.31
N ASP A 175 -1.54 5.81 15.19
CA ASP A 175 -1.32 5.59 16.62
C ASP A 175 -2.44 4.77 17.28
N PHE A 176 -3.69 4.93 16.84
CA PHE A 176 -4.77 4.09 17.30
C PHE A 176 -4.56 2.64 16.89
N HIS A 177 -4.21 2.39 15.63
CA HIS A 177 -3.97 1.03 15.14
C HIS A 177 -2.86 0.33 15.93
N ARG A 178 -1.77 1.06 16.23
CA ARG A 178 -0.68 0.59 17.09
C ARG A 178 -1.17 0.23 18.49
N LEU A 179 -1.92 1.13 19.14
CA LEU A 179 -2.47 0.87 20.46
C LEU A 179 -3.45 -0.31 20.45
N ASN A 180 -4.30 -0.40 19.43
CA ASN A 180 -5.29 -1.45 19.30
C ASN A 180 -4.67 -2.86 19.19
N LEU A 181 -3.46 -3.00 18.65
CA LEU A 181 -2.75 -4.29 18.64
C LEU A 181 -2.52 -4.88 20.03
N THR A 182 -2.49 -4.06 21.09
CA THR A 182 -2.35 -4.55 22.48
C THR A 182 -3.52 -5.42 22.92
N GLN A 183 -4.69 -5.29 22.28
CA GLN A 183 -5.86 -6.14 22.54
C GLN A 183 -5.68 -7.58 22.05
N TYR A 184 -4.68 -7.84 21.21
CA TYR A 184 -4.47 -9.10 20.50
C TYR A 184 -3.18 -9.83 20.94
N LEU A 185 -2.57 -9.43 22.06
CA LEU A 185 -1.35 -10.04 22.61
C LEU A 185 -1.46 -11.56 22.86
N ASN A 186 -2.68 -12.07 23.03
CA ASN A 186 -2.93 -13.49 23.28
C ASN A 186 -3.04 -14.33 22.00
N LEU A 187 -3.15 -13.72 20.82
CA LEU A 187 -3.25 -14.47 19.58
C LEU A 187 -1.95 -15.24 19.31
N THR A 188 -2.07 -16.49 18.86
CA THR A 188 -0.92 -17.31 18.49
C THR A 188 -1.24 -18.21 17.31
N LYS A 189 -0.22 -18.49 16.48
CA LYS A 189 -0.31 -19.53 15.45
C LYS A 189 -0.21 -20.96 16.02
N SER A 190 0.20 -21.09 17.27
CA SER A 190 0.38 -22.38 17.93
C SER A 190 -0.95 -23.03 18.31
N TYR A 191 -0.91 -24.35 18.52
CA TYR A 191 -2.02 -25.07 19.14
C TYR A 191 -2.29 -24.49 20.54
N PRO A 192 -3.56 -24.18 20.90
CA PRO A 192 -3.83 -23.52 22.17
C PRO A 192 -3.65 -24.46 23.36
N GLU A 193 -3.21 -23.88 24.47
CA GLU A 193 -3.11 -24.54 25.76
C GLU A 193 -4.29 -24.14 26.65
N ASN A 194 -4.75 -25.05 27.51
CA ASN A 194 -5.75 -24.70 28.51
C ASN A 194 -5.16 -23.74 29.56
N ARG A 195 -5.55 -22.47 29.47
CA ARG A 195 -5.24 -21.41 30.44
C ARG A 195 -6.43 -20.97 31.29
N PHE A 196 -7.60 -21.58 31.10
CA PHE A 196 -8.81 -21.25 31.83
C PHE A 196 -8.73 -21.78 33.27
N ASP A 197 -8.52 -23.09 33.41
CA ASP A 197 -8.29 -23.77 34.68
C ASP A 197 -7.57 -25.10 34.41
N LYS A 198 -6.34 -25.25 34.95
CA LYS A 198 -5.51 -26.44 34.72
C LYS A 198 -6.07 -27.71 35.37
N SER A 199 -7.02 -27.59 36.29
CA SER A 199 -7.69 -28.74 36.91
C SER A 199 -8.80 -29.34 36.06
N ILE A 200 -9.29 -28.60 35.06
CA ILE A 200 -10.31 -29.05 34.11
C ILE A 200 -9.63 -29.56 32.84
N ASP A 201 -9.95 -30.77 32.37
CA ASP A 201 -9.40 -31.33 31.12
C ASP A 201 -10.09 -30.73 29.89
N LEU A 202 -9.84 -29.44 29.62
CA LEU A 202 -10.30 -28.75 28.41
C LEU A 202 -9.31 -29.01 27.27
N LYS A 203 -9.75 -29.77 26.26
CA LYS A 203 -8.99 -30.05 25.05
C LYS A 203 -9.50 -29.21 23.88
N PRO A 204 -8.61 -28.60 23.07
CA PRO A 204 -9.04 -27.95 21.83
C PRO A 204 -9.71 -28.98 20.91
N TYR A 205 -10.83 -28.61 20.31
CA TYR A 205 -11.61 -29.49 19.45
C TYR A 205 -11.25 -29.35 17.95
N ALA A 206 -10.45 -28.36 17.59
CA ALA A 206 -10.04 -28.08 16.21
C ALA A 206 -8.64 -27.43 16.15
N VAL A 207 -8.01 -27.53 14.99
CA VAL A 207 -6.81 -26.73 14.65
C VAL A 207 -7.20 -25.28 14.37
N GLY A 208 -6.25 -24.36 14.49
CA GLY A 208 -6.49 -22.91 14.26
C GLY A 208 -7.12 -22.17 15.45
N MET A 209 -7.42 -22.88 16.55
CA MET A 209 -8.02 -22.28 17.74
C MET A 209 -7.07 -21.33 18.52
N GLY A 210 -5.77 -21.29 18.20
CA GLY A 210 -4.80 -20.38 18.83
C GLY A 210 -5.00 -18.90 18.48
N ALA A 211 -5.67 -18.61 17.38
CA ALA A 211 -5.98 -17.25 16.92
C ALA A 211 -7.46 -16.89 17.14
N LEU A 212 -8.18 -17.61 18.02
CA LEU A 212 -9.54 -17.21 18.40
C LEU A 212 -9.53 -15.78 18.97
N GLY A 213 -10.40 -14.94 18.41
CA GLY A 213 -10.42 -13.50 18.68
C GLY A 213 -9.82 -12.64 17.57
N LEU A 214 -9.15 -13.23 16.58
CA LEU A 214 -8.74 -12.51 15.37
C LEU A 214 -9.98 -12.02 14.60
N PRO A 215 -10.11 -10.72 14.29
CA PRO A 215 -11.32 -10.19 13.68
C PRO A 215 -11.43 -10.59 12.21
N GLY A 216 -12.67 -10.84 11.77
CA GLY A 216 -12.98 -11.37 10.43
C GLY A 216 -13.79 -10.44 9.53
N ASP A 217 -14.21 -9.28 10.01
CA ASP A 217 -14.96 -8.30 9.23
C ASP A 217 -14.04 -7.43 8.33
N ALA A 218 -14.64 -6.71 7.38
CA ALA A 218 -13.94 -5.90 6.38
C ALA A 218 -13.55 -4.49 6.87
N SER A 219 -13.76 -4.14 8.15
CA SER A 219 -13.39 -2.82 8.65
C SER A 219 -11.89 -2.57 8.58
N SER A 220 -11.51 -1.29 8.50
CA SER A 220 -10.10 -0.87 8.46
C SER A 220 -9.28 -1.42 9.62
N VAL A 221 -9.83 -1.38 10.84
CA VAL A 221 -9.17 -1.85 12.06
C VAL A 221 -9.02 -3.38 12.03
N SER A 222 -10.07 -4.10 11.63
CA SER A 222 -10.03 -5.56 11.55
C SER A 222 -9.05 -6.04 10.49
N ARG A 223 -9.03 -5.42 9.30
CA ARG A 223 -8.05 -5.70 8.24
C ARG A 223 -6.62 -5.39 8.68
N PHE A 224 -6.40 -4.32 9.45
CA PHE A 224 -5.08 -3.99 9.99
C PHE A 224 -4.57 -5.11 10.91
N VAL A 225 -5.38 -5.50 11.91
CA VAL A 225 -5.04 -6.56 12.87
C VAL A 225 -4.81 -7.89 12.16
N LYS A 226 -5.72 -8.27 11.25
CA LYS A 226 -5.63 -9.51 10.49
C LYS A 226 -4.37 -9.57 9.63
N THR A 227 -4.07 -8.49 8.91
CA THR A 227 -2.85 -8.41 8.07
C THR A 227 -1.59 -8.45 8.92
N ALA A 228 -1.54 -7.71 10.03
CA ALA A 228 -0.39 -7.74 10.94
C ALA A 228 -0.16 -9.14 11.50
N PHE A 229 -1.20 -9.80 12.00
CA PHE A 229 -1.09 -11.16 12.53
C PHE A 229 -0.59 -12.14 11.46
N LEU A 230 -1.20 -12.14 10.27
CA LEU A 230 -0.81 -13.03 9.18
C LEU A 230 0.62 -12.77 8.71
N LYS A 231 0.98 -11.51 8.46
CA LYS A 231 2.33 -11.09 8.06
C LYS A 231 3.40 -11.62 9.01
N HIS A 232 3.21 -11.46 10.31
CA HIS A 232 4.22 -11.85 11.31
C HIS A 232 4.26 -13.37 11.58
N ASN A 233 3.30 -14.13 11.07
CA ASN A 233 3.20 -15.57 11.33
C ASN A 233 3.35 -16.45 10.08
N LEU A 234 3.29 -15.85 8.89
CA LEU A 234 3.46 -16.58 7.63
C LEU A 234 4.86 -17.21 7.52
N TYR A 235 4.94 -18.26 6.72
CA TYR A 235 6.17 -18.97 6.40
C TYR A 235 6.31 -19.03 4.89
N SER A 236 7.54 -18.86 4.41
CA SER A 236 7.92 -19.07 3.02
C SER A 236 9.26 -19.78 2.97
N ASP A 237 9.46 -20.62 1.96
CA ASP A 237 10.72 -21.32 1.68
C ASP A 237 11.83 -20.39 1.14
N GLY A 238 11.50 -19.12 0.88
CA GLY A 238 12.45 -18.11 0.40
C GLY A 238 12.57 -18.00 -1.12
N THR A 239 11.86 -18.85 -1.87
CA THR A 239 11.77 -18.70 -3.33
C THR A 239 10.89 -17.51 -3.71
N GLU A 240 11.16 -16.89 -4.86
CA GLU A 240 10.34 -15.80 -5.41
C GLU A 240 8.87 -16.21 -5.50
N SER A 241 8.61 -17.40 -6.04
CA SER A 241 7.26 -17.90 -6.28
C SER A 241 6.50 -18.09 -4.97
N ASP A 242 7.11 -18.69 -3.95
CA ASP A 242 6.44 -18.87 -2.66
C ASP A 242 6.27 -17.53 -1.94
N ASN A 243 7.27 -16.66 -1.93
CA ASN A 243 7.15 -15.31 -1.35
C ASN A 243 6.00 -14.51 -1.95
N VAL A 244 5.92 -14.45 -3.28
CA VAL A 244 4.82 -13.76 -3.98
C VAL A 244 3.50 -14.46 -3.65
N GLN A 245 3.44 -15.79 -3.67
CA GLN A 245 2.22 -16.53 -3.35
C GLN A 245 1.74 -16.24 -1.92
N GLN A 246 2.60 -16.32 -0.91
CA GLN A 246 2.26 -16.00 0.48
C GLN A 246 1.79 -14.55 0.62
N TYR A 247 2.44 -13.62 -0.08
CA TYR A 247 2.04 -12.22 -0.07
C TYR A 247 0.59 -12.05 -0.55
N PHE A 248 0.25 -12.67 -1.69
CA PHE A 248 -1.13 -12.69 -2.20
C PHE A 248 -2.09 -13.44 -1.27
N ARG A 249 -1.68 -14.51 -0.58
CA ARG A 249 -2.53 -15.20 0.41
C ARG A 249 -2.90 -14.29 1.58
N VAL A 250 -1.98 -13.47 2.06
CA VAL A 250 -2.27 -12.48 3.11
C VAL A 250 -3.25 -11.43 2.60
N LEU A 251 -3.02 -10.87 1.41
CA LEU A 251 -3.93 -9.89 0.81
C LEU A 251 -5.34 -10.47 0.58
N GLN A 252 -5.45 -11.71 0.12
CA GLN A 252 -6.75 -12.39 -0.09
C GLN A 252 -7.55 -12.54 1.21
N GLN A 253 -6.88 -12.69 2.36
CA GLN A 253 -7.55 -12.80 3.66
C GLN A 253 -8.24 -11.51 4.11
N VAL A 254 -7.89 -10.37 3.49
CA VAL A 254 -8.45 -9.04 3.76
C VAL A 254 -9.02 -8.38 2.51
N ALA A 255 -9.21 -9.15 1.45
CA ALA A 255 -9.88 -8.69 0.24
C ALA A 255 -11.40 -8.61 0.45
N MET A 256 -12.01 -7.56 -0.09
CA MET A 256 -13.45 -7.35 -0.04
C MET A 256 -14.14 -8.09 -1.18
N VAL A 257 -15.15 -8.88 -0.83
CA VAL A 257 -15.99 -9.58 -1.80
C VAL A 257 -17.11 -8.66 -2.24
N LYS A 258 -17.34 -8.56 -3.54
CA LYS A 258 -18.42 -7.74 -4.10
C LYS A 258 -19.77 -8.15 -3.52
N GLY A 259 -20.49 -7.16 -2.97
CA GLY A 259 -21.79 -7.36 -2.32
C GLY A 259 -21.73 -7.62 -0.81
N THR A 260 -20.54 -7.79 -0.20
CA THR A 260 -20.42 -7.94 1.27
C THR A 260 -20.18 -6.62 2.00
N VAL A 261 -19.81 -5.56 1.27
CA VAL A 261 -19.54 -4.23 1.83
C VAL A 261 -20.32 -3.19 1.00
N MET A 262 -21.19 -2.45 1.67
CA MET A 262 -21.99 -1.37 1.07
C MET A 262 -21.52 -0.03 1.63
N THR A 263 -21.45 0.99 0.76
CA THR A 263 -21.16 2.37 1.17
C THR A 263 -22.43 3.08 1.67
N ASP A 264 -22.28 4.28 2.23
CA ASP A 264 -23.39 5.17 2.59
C ASP A 264 -24.16 5.72 1.36
N LYS A 265 -23.66 5.45 0.15
CA LYS A 265 -24.26 5.80 -1.14
C LYS A 265 -24.87 4.58 -1.86
N ASP A 266 -25.06 3.46 -1.15
CA ASP A 266 -25.58 2.20 -1.70
C ASP A 266 -24.75 1.63 -2.87
N THR A 267 -23.43 1.87 -2.86
CA THR A 267 -22.48 1.26 -3.81
C THR A 267 -21.71 0.10 -3.17
N MET A 268 -21.19 -0.82 -3.98
CA MET A 268 -20.55 -2.05 -3.52
C MET A 268 -19.03 -1.89 -3.50
N ASP A 269 -18.44 -1.66 -2.33
CA ASP A 269 -16.98 -1.63 -2.20
C ASP A 269 -16.44 -3.07 -2.33
N HIS A 270 -15.39 -3.25 -3.13
CA HIS A 270 -14.74 -4.54 -3.36
C HIS A 270 -13.28 -4.35 -3.76
N THR A 271 -12.45 -5.38 -3.57
CA THR A 271 -11.04 -5.32 -3.99
C THR A 271 -10.96 -5.35 -5.51
N LEU A 272 -10.52 -4.26 -6.13
CA LEU A 272 -10.36 -4.16 -7.58
C LEU A 272 -9.11 -4.90 -8.08
N TYR A 273 -8.02 -4.77 -7.34
CA TYR A 273 -6.78 -5.50 -7.58
C TYR A 273 -6.00 -5.71 -6.28
N SER A 274 -5.13 -6.71 -6.34
CA SER A 274 -4.07 -6.96 -5.37
C SER A 274 -2.73 -6.88 -6.09
N CYS A 275 -1.74 -6.21 -5.50
CA CYS A 275 -0.39 -6.17 -6.05
C CYS A 275 0.66 -6.57 -5.02
N CYS A 276 1.77 -7.10 -5.53
CA CYS A 276 2.99 -7.41 -4.81
C CYS A 276 4.15 -6.99 -5.71
N ILE A 277 5.05 -6.17 -5.20
CA ILE A 277 6.18 -5.64 -5.95
C ILE A 277 7.43 -6.17 -5.29
N ASN A 278 8.22 -7.00 -5.99
CA ASN A 278 9.58 -7.28 -5.56
C ASN A 278 10.43 -6.05 -5.86
N ALA A 279 10.56 -5.20 -4.85
CA ALA A 279 11.24 -3.92 -4.93
C ALA A 279 12.76 -4.08 -5.06
N THR A 280 13.32 -5.22 -4.65
CA THR A 280 14.74 -5.55 -4.86
C THR A 280 15.05 -5.83 -6.33
N LYS A 281 14.09 -6.40 -7.08
CA LYS A 281 14.28 -6.82 -8.48
C LYS A 281 13.53 -5.95 -9.49
N GLY A 282 12.71 -4.99 -9.06
CA GLY A 282 11.92 -4.16 -9.97
C GLY A 282 10.80 -4.91 -10.68
N ILE A 283 10.22 -5.93 -10.03
CA ILE A 283 9.18 -6.77 -10.61
C ILE A 283 7.85 -6.45 -9.96
N TYR A 284 6.87 -6.06 -10.76
CA TYR A 284 5.50 -5.76 -10.36
C TYR A 284 4.59 -6.96 -10.67
N TYR A 285 4.04 -7.56 -9.62
CA TYR A 285 3.06 -8.63 -9.73
C TYR A 285 1.66 -8.11 -9.37
N TYR A 286 0.63 -8.53 -10.09
CA TYR A 286 -0.75 -8.19 -9.78
C TYR A 286 -1.74 -9.28 -10.12
N ALA A 287 -2.89 -9.26 -9.46
CA ALA A 287 -4.11 -9.95 -9.86
C ALA A 287 -5.28 -8.96 -9.78
N THR A 288 -6.28 -9.12 -10.63
CA THR A 288 -7.49 -8.30 -10.62
C THR A 288 -8.64 -9.05 -9.99
N TYR A 289 -9.73 -8.36 -9.67
CA TYR A 289 -10.94 -9.02 -9.16
C TYR A 289 -11.46 -10.07 -10.14
N GLU A 290 -11.41 -9.77 -11.44
CA GLU A 290 -11.90 -10.64 -12.50
C GLU A 290 -10.90 -11.75 -12.87
N ASN A 291 -9.60 -11.48 -12.78
CA ASN A 291 -8.54 -12.44 -13.11
C ASN A 291 -7.64 -12.72 -11.90
N ALA A 292 -7.81 -13.91 -11.31
CA ALA A 292 -7.03 -14.38 -10.17
C ALA A 292 -5.61 -14.86 -10.54
N ALA A 293 -5.28 -15.02 -11.82
CA ALA A 293 -3.94 -15.39 -12.25
C ALA A 293 -2.96 -14.24 -12.03
N ILE A 294 -1.86 -14.51 -11.32
CA ILE A 294 -0.84 -13.51 -11.02
C ILE A 294 -0.09 -13.16 -12.31
N GLN A 295 -0.26 -11.91 -12.74
CA GLN A 295 0.45 -11.30 -13.85
C GLN A 295 1.78 -10.72 -13.37
N LYS A 296 2.77 -10.61 -14.26
CA LYS A 296 4.13 -10.14 -13.95
C LYS A 296 4.59 -9.11 -14.99
N ILE A 297 5.14 -8.00 -14.53
CA ILE A 297 5.84 -7.01 -15.34
C ILE A 297 7.18 -6.71 -14.68
N ASN A 298 8.28 -6.81 -15.44
CA ASN A 298 9.62 -6.48 -14.96
C ASN A 298 10.08 -5.16 -15.60
N MET A 299 10.40 -4.15 -14.78
CA MET A 299 10.79 -2.85 -15.31
C MET A 299 12.11 -2.90 -16.10
N HIS A 300 12.99 -3.86 -15.79
CA HIS A 300 14.26 -4.04 -16.47
C HIS A 300 14.15 -4.67 -17.87
N ASP A 301 12.94 -5.08 -18.28
CA ASP A 301 12.68 -5.52 -19.65
C ASP A 301 12.43 -4.32 -20.60
N GLN A 302 12.45 -3.08 -20.07
CA GLN A 302 12.27 -1.82 -20.81
C GLN A 302 13.53 -0.94 -20.76
N ASP A 303 13.62 0.05 -21.65
CA ASP A 303 14.67 1.07 -21.57
C ASP A 303 14.37 2.09 -20.46
N LEU A 304 15.05 1.93 -19.33
CA LEU A 304 14.89 2.82 -18.18
C LEU A 304 15.53 4.20 -18.38
N ASN A 305 16.19 4.48 -19.51
CA ASN A 305 16.67 5.80 -19.88
C ASN A 305 15.81 6.47 -20.97
N ASP A 306 14.63 5.95 -21.28
CA ASP A 306 13.71 6.62 -22.19
C ASP A 306 13.14 7.93 -21.57
N THR A 307 12.40 8.69 -22.37
CA THR A 307 11.73 9.95 -22.03
C THR A 307 10.21 9.82 -22.06
N LYS A 308 9.69 8.60 -22.24
CA LYS A 308 8.26 8.30 -22.36
C LYS A 308 7.82 7.28 -21.32
N LEU A 309 6.58 7.42 -20.86
CA LEU A 309 5.95 6.42 -20.01
C LEU A 309 5.74 5.11 -20.78
N VAL A 310 5.95 3.98 -20.11
CA VAL A 310 5.54 2.66 -20.60
C VAL A 310 4.32 2.22 -19.82
N GLN A 311 3.21 1.98 -20.51
CA GLN A 311 1.90 1.68 -19.91
C GLN A 311 1.47 0.26 -20.28
N PHE A 312 0.99 -0.50 -19.30
CA PHE A 312 0.44 -1.84 -19.46
C PHE A 312 -0.99 -1.88 -18.94
N ALA A 313 -1.95 -2.11 -19.85
CA ALA A 313 -3.33 -2.32 -19.48
C ALA A 313 -3.48 -3.58 -18.59
N LEU A 314 -4.40 -3.53 -17.61
CA LEU A 314 -4.63 -4.67 -16.74
C LEU A 314 -5.33 -5.81 -17.48
N ASN A 315 -4.79 -7.02 -17.32
CA ASN A 315 -5.47 -8.23 -17.75
C ASN A 315 -6.62 -8.56 -16.79
N ARG A 316 -7.84 -8.22 -17.22
CA ARG A 316 -9.10 -8.53 -16.51
C ARG A 316 -9.82 -9.76 -17.06
N GLN A 317 -9.26 -10.42 -18.07
CA GLN A 317 -9.90 -11.60 -18.64
C GLN A 317 -9.71 -12.78 -17.69
N PRO A 318 -10.80 -13.43 -17.23
CA PRO A 318 -10.68 -14.56 -16.32
C PRO A 318 -10.01 -15.74 -17.03
N GLU A 319 -8.98 -16.31 -16.41
CA GLU A 319 -8.36 -17.57 -16.84
C GLU A 319 -9.16 -18.74 -16.24
N ILE A 320 -10.29 -19.04 -16.87
CA ILE A 320 -11.12 -20.20 -16.57
C ILE A 320 -11.09 -21.02 -17.86
N PHE A 321 -10.38 -22.16 -17.83
CA PHE A 321 -10.08 -23.07 -18.95
C PHE A 321 -8.83 -22.75 -19.80
#